data_AF-A0A7K0BMT8-F1
#
_entry.id   AF-A0A7K0BMT8-F1
#
_cell.length_a   1.000
_cell.length_b   1.000
_cell.length_c   1.000
_cell.angle_alpha   90.00
_cell.angle_beta   90.00
_cell.angle_gamma   90.00
#
_symmetry.space_group_name_H-M   'P 1'
#
loop_
_entity.id
_entity.type
_entity.pdbx_description
1 polymer ?
#
loop_
_entity_poly.entity_id
_entity_poly.type
_entity_poly.pdbx_seq_one_letter_code
_entity_poly.pdbx_strand_id
1 'polypeptide(L)'
;MADVEGAWTRVSGEAVNWLNELDPEHCYSGFEPPRRPDAAWLLHAMYVWQDGLVTTTHDDVYRTFRAAGLAETGPGGEPEVGELLEGSVVTGTELGRSGHPGEGWRRLRWAELARGFGEPVVPEGEAPGNRCLRQAHPTGSWSAAIEPPAEGCLDRESWHRLMALLARHSPDGADTVCLAYYCPLVTADWDDNTVLSGRLMDAPELYDHPEMSSCPSNLWAADRSWVVYCDWDLWGTKVVGPVALIEAMLADPGLECLRLPWTS
;
A
#
# COMPACT_ATOMS: atom_id res chain seq x y z
N MET A 1 7.89 -24.10 0.47
CA MET A 1 6.99 -22.97 0.19
C MET A 1 5.81 -23.58 -0.53
N ALA A 2 4.60 -23.36 -0.04
CA ALA A 2 3.46 -23.70 -0.86
C ALA A 2 3.48 -22.72 -2.04
N ASP A 3 3.06 -23.21 -3.20
CA ASP A 3 2.74 -22.33 -4.30
C ASP A 3 1.41 -21.63 -3.95
N VAL A 4 1.20 -20.39 -4.37
CA VAL A 4 -0.05 -19.66 -4.09
C VAL A 4 -1.24 -20.47 -4.57
N GLU A 5 -1.11 -21.15 -5.71
CA GLU A 5 -2.10 -22.05 -6.29
C GLU A 5 -2.48 -23.25 -5.39
N GLY A 6 -1.58 -23.64 -4.47
CA GLY A 6 -1.81 -24.72 -3.51
C GLY A 6 -2.40 -24.25 -2.17
N ALA A 7 -2.22 -22.98 -1.80
CA ALA A 7 -2.65 -22.43 -0.52
C ALA A 7 -3.90 -21.55 -0.61
N TRP A 8 -4.16 -20.95 -1.77
CA TRP A 8 -5.27 -20.04 -2.03
C TRP A 8 -6.13 -20.56 -3.17
N THR A 9 -7.43 -20.70 -2.90
CA THR A 9 -8.40 -21.21 -3.88
C THR A 9 -9.32 -20.09 -4.34
N ARG A 10 -9.53 -19.96 -5.66
CA ARG A 10 -10.53 -19.02 -6.20
C ARG A 10 -11.93 -19.42 -5.71
N VAL A 11 -12.66 -18.43 -5.19
CA VAL A 11 -14.07 -18.58 -4.75
C VAL A 11 -14.98 -17.67 -5.56
N SER A 12 -16.28 -17.72 -5.32
CA SER A 12 -17.24 -16.83 -5.98
C SER A 12 -16.89 -15.37 -5.73
N GLY A 13 -16.85 -14.56 -6.79
CA GLY A 13 -16.68 -13.11 -6.72
C GLY A 13 -17.76 -12.42 -5.87
N GLU A 14 -18.93 -13.03 -5.70
CA GLU A 14 -20.00 -12.54 -4.82
C GLU A 14 -19.58 -12.41 -3.35
N ALA A 15 -18.49 -13.06 -2.94
CA ALA A 15 -17.95 -12.96 -1.60
C ALA A 15 -17.54 -11.52 -1.21
N VAL A 16 -17.28 -10.64 -2.19
CA VAL A 16 -16.97 -9.22 -1.95
C VAL A 16 -18.21 -8.31 -1.90
N ASN A 17 -19.40 -8.82 -2.24
CA ASN A 17 -20.61 -7.99 -2.39
C ASN A 17 -20.95 -7.17 -1.15
N TRP A 18 -20.69 -7.72 0.05
CA TRP A 18 -20.96 -7.01 1.30
C TRP A 18 -20.04 -5.80 1.50
N LEU A 19 -18.82 -5.81 0.95
CA LEU A 19 -17.94 -4.63 0.92
C LEU A 19 -18.42 -3.61 -0.11
N ASN A 20 -18.88 -4.08 -1.27
CA ASN A 20 -19.49 -3.23 -2.30
C ASN A 20 -20.78 -2.53 -1.81
N GLU A 21 -21.56 -3.18 -0.93
CA GLU A 21 -22.71 -2.54 -0.29
C GLU A 21 -22.32 -1.41 0.68
N LEU A 22 -21.11 -1.49 1.28
CA LEU A 22 -20.59 -0.47 2.18
C LEU A 22 -19.94 0.69 1.44
N ASP A 23 -19.34 0.43 0.28
CA ASP A 23 -18.60 1.40 -0.51
C ASP A 23 -18.78 1.18 -2.03
N PRO A 24 -19.96 1.49 -2.60
CA PRO A 24 -20.27 1.19 -4.00
C PRO A 24 -19.51 2.06 -5.01
N GLU A 25 -18.84 3.13 -4.57
CA GLU A 25 -18.21 4.13 -5.45
C GLU A 25 -16.74 3.80 -5.78
N HIS A 26 -16.05 3.00 -4.95
CA HIS A 26 -14.61 2.71 -5.09
C HIS A 26 -14.28 1.30 -5.61
N CYS A 27 -15.26 0.58 -6.18
CA CYS A 27 -15.12 -0.81 -6.60
C CYS A 27 -13.96 -1.12 -7.56
N TYR A 28 -13.38 -0.11 -8.21
CA TYR A 28 -12.28 -0.25 -9.16
C TYR A 28 -10.89 -0.30 -8.50
N SER A 29 -10.71 0.28 -7.31
CA SER A 29 -9.41 0.32 -6.59
C SER A 29 -9.43 -0.46 -5.27
N GLY A 30 -10.61 -0.87 -4.80
CA GLY A 30 -10.83 -1.59 -3.55
C GLY A 30 -11.96 -0.95 -2.75
N PHE A 31 -12.45 -1.64 -1.72
CA PHE A 31 -13.58 -1.14 -0.92
C PHE A 31 -13.10 -0.59 0.41
N GLU A 32 -13.32 0.69 0.71
CA GLU A 32 -12.97 1.27 2.00
C GLU A 32 -14.00 0.85 3.07
N PRO A 33 -13.61 0.06 4.09
CA PRO A 33 -14.51 -0.30 5.17
C PRO A 33 -14.73 0.87 6.15
N PRO A 34 -15.89 0.98 6.80
CA PRO A 34 -16.13 1.97 7.85
C PRO A 34 -15.29 1.68 9.10
N ARG A 35 -14.93 2.72 9.86
CA ARG A 35 -14.19 2.72 11.13
C ARG A 35 -15.06 2.23 12.28
N ARG A 36 -15.47 0.96 12.23
CA ARG A 36 -16.15 0.30 13.35
C ARG A 36 -15.63 -1.13 13.52
N PRO A 37 -15.26 -1.55 14.75
CA PRO A 37 -15.33 -0.77 15.99
C PRO A 37 -14.20 0.26 16.14
N ASP A 38 -13.06 0.09 15.45
CA ASP A 38 -11.99 1.09 15.33
C ASP A 38 -11.17 0.83 14.04
N ALA A 39 -10.31 1.78 13.67
CA ALA A 39 -9.45 1.68 12.50
C ALA A 39 -8.17 2.51 12.66
N ALA A 40 -7.11 2.08 11.96
CA ALA A 40 -5.91 2.86 11.75
C ALA A 40 -5.42 2.73 10.31
N TRP A 41 -4.72 3.75 9.85
CA TRP A 41 -3.95 3.74 8.61
C TRP A 41 -2.52 3.37 8.91
N LEU A 42 -2.03 2.33 8.25
CA LEU A 42 -0.63 1.95 8.18
C LEU A 42 0.00 2.69 6.99
N LEU A 43 0.92 3.60 7.27
CA LEU A 43 1.64 4.37 6.25
C LEU A 43 2.69 3.48 5.58
N HIS A 44 2.73 3.50 4.25
CA HIS A 44 3.69 2.72 3.47
C HIS A 44 5.13 3.19 3.77
N ALA A 45 6.08 2.26 3.76
CA ALA A 45 7.46 2.57 4.12
C ALA A 45 8.12 3.50 3.10
N MET A 46 8.87 4.48 3.60
CA MET A 46 9.85 5.23 2.82
C MET A 46 11.23 5.08 3.46
N TYR A 47 12.25 5.33 2.65
CA TYR A 47 13.64 5.22 3.04
C TYR A 47 14.40 6.49 2.69
N VAL A 48 15.47 6.75 3.43
CA VAL A 48 16.39 7.86 3.14
C VAL A 48 17.82 7.35 3.10
N TRP A 49 18.60 7.89 2.19
CA TRP A 49 20.03 7.64 2.11
C TRP A 49 20.71 8.16 3.40
N GLN A 50 21.62 7.36 3.96
CA GLN A 50 22.20 7.62 5.28
C GLN A 50 23.01 8.93 5.35
N ASP A 51 23.56 9.39 4.23
CA ASP A 51 24.30 10.66 4.16
C ASP A 51 23.39 11.91 4.09
N GLY A 52 22.07 11.70 4.06
CA GLY A 52 21.06 12.76 4.12
C GLY A 52 20.55 13.24 2.76
N LEU A 53 19.70 14.27 2.81
CA LEU A 53 18.99 14.77 1.63
C LEU A 53 19.94 15.45 0.63
N VAL A 54 19.66 15.25 -0.65
CA VAL A 54 20.31 15.95 -1.76
C VAL A 54 19.31 16.84 -2.49
N THR A 55 19.80 17.89 -3.15
CA THR A 55 18.95 18.78 -3.96
C THR A 55 18.53 18.15 -5.29
N THR A 56 19.27 17.14 -5.76
CA THR A 56 18.94 16.38 -6.97
C THR A 56 17.65 15.59 -6.74
N THR A 57 16.70 15.72 -7.65
CA THR A 57 15.42 15.02 -7.61
C THR A 57 15.45 13.77 -8.50
N HIS A 58 14.46 12.87 -8.32
CA HIS A 58 14.27 11.74 -9.24
C HIS A 58 14.06 12.19 -10.69
N ASP A 59 13.36 13.31 -10.92
CA ASP A 59 13.19 13.90 -12.26
C ASP A 59 14.55 14.36 -12.85
N ASP A 60 15.42 14.98 -12.05
CA ASP A 60 16.77 15.35 -12.50
C ASP A 60 17.61 14.13 -12.91
N VAL A 61 17.52 13.05 -12.12
CA VAL A 61 18.19 11.77 -12.42
C VAL A 61 17.64 11.21 -13.73
N TYR A 62 16.32 11.07 -13.86
CA TYR A 62 15.67 10.54 -15.06
C TYR A 62 16.06 11.31 -16.33
N ARG A 63 16.02 12.65 -16.28
CA ARG A 63 16.44 13.51 -17.40
C ARG A 63 17.91 13.31 -17.76
N THR A 64 18.78 13.15 -16.77
CA THR A 64 20.21 12.91 -16.98
C THR A 64 20.46 11.55 -17.64
N PHE A 65 19.80 10.49 -17.18
CA PHE A 65 19.89 9.15 -17.78
C PHE A 65 19.38 9.14 -19.23
N ARG A 66 18.25 9.81 -19.50
CA ARG A 66 17.70 9.94 -20.86
C ARG A 66 18.63 10.73 -21.77
N ALA A 67 19.19 11.85 -21.30
CA ALA A 67 20.15 12.64 -22.06
C ALA A 67 21.46 11.89 -22.35
N ALA A 68 21.86 10.98 -21.45
CA ALA A 68 23.02 10.10 -21.63
C ALA A 68 22.74 8.88 -22.54
N GLY A 69 21.50 8.67 -22.99
CA GLY A 69 21.11 7.49 -23.77
C GLY A 69 21.12 6.19 -22.97
N LEU A 70 21.03 6.28 -21.64
CA LEU A 70 21.07 5.16 -20.69
C LEU A 70 19.68 4.76 -20.18
N ALA A 71 18.61 5.39 -20.64
CA ALA A 71 17.25 4.99 -20.32
C ALA A 71 16.89 3.70 -21.07
N GLU A 72 16.48 2.66 -20.35
CA GLU A 72 15.88 1.48 -20.98
C GLU A 72 14.56 1.88 -21.65
N THR A 73 14.40 1.54 -22.93
CA THR A 73 13.08 1.56 -23.57
C THR A 73 12.26 0.44 -22.94
N GLY A 74 11.26 0.78 -22.13
CA GLY A 74 10.32 -0.20 -21.59
C GLY A 74 9.68 -1.06 -22.69
N PRO A 75 9.22 -2.28 -22.38
CA PRO A 75 8.55 -3.12 -23.35
C PRO A 75 7.19 -2.50 -23.69
N GLY A 76 7.09 -1.95 -24.89
CA GLY A 76 5.88 -1.29 -25.40
C GLY A 76 6.06 0.22 -25.48
N GLY A 77 6.39 0.71 -26.68
CA GLY A 77 6.43 2.15 -26.98
C GLY A 77 5.04 2.76 -26.98
N GLU A 78 4.41 2.84 -25.82
CA GLU A 78 3.23 3.67 -25.61
C GLU A 78 3.66 5.11 -25.25
N PRO A 79 2.94 6.14 -25.75
CA PRO A 79 3.28 7.53 -25.46
C PRO A 79 3.21 7.81 -23.96
N GLU A 80 4.10 8.70 -23.49
CA GLU A 80 4.17 9.21 -22.11
C GLU A 80 2.78 9.63 -21.61
N VAL A 81 2.16 8.80 -20.77
CA VAL A 81 0.94 9.12 -20.01
C VAL A 81 1.16 10.33 -19.06
N GLY A 82 2.41 10.78 -18.91
CA GLY A 82 2.82 11.91 -18.08
C GLY A 82 2.29 13.29 -18.51
N GLU A 83 1.97 13.53 -19.79
CA GLU A 83 1.41 14.84 -20.20
C GLU A 83 -0.10 14.99 -19.90
N LEU A 84 -0.82 13.88 -19.66
CA LEU A 84 -2.25 13.89 -19.32
C LEU A 84 -2.53 13.94 -17.81
N LEU A 85 -1.48 13.91 -16.98
CA LEU A 85 -1.53 13.71 -15.53
C LEU A 85 -0.66 14.75 -14.78
N GLU A 86 -0.64 16.00 -15.25
CA GLU A 86 0.03 17.10 -14.54
C GLU A 86 -0.57 17.27 -13.13
N GLY A 87 0.21 16.85 -12.12
CA GLY A 87 -0.17 16.95 -10.70
C GLY A 87 -0.77 15.69 -10.08
N SER A 88 -0.94 14.59 -10.83
CA SER A 88 -1.38 13.28 -10.29
C SER A 88 -0.25 12.26 -10.18
N VAL A 89 0.81 12.38 -10.99
CA VAL A 89 2.00 11.53 -10.87
C VAL A 89 3.07 12.25 -10.06
N VAL A 90 3.50 11.65 -8.95
CA VAL A 90 4.66 12.11 -8.18
C VAL A 90 5.88 11.31 -8.61
N THR A 91 6.90 11.99 -9.15
CA THR A 91 8.10 11.35 -9.69
C THR A 91 8.99 10.83 -8.56
N GLY A 92 9.37 9.56 -8.68
CA GLY A 92 10.17 8.81 -7.70
C GLY A 92 9.34 7.77 -6.94
N THR A 93 8.01 7.78 -7.06
CA THR A 93 7.12 6.80 -6.43
C THR A 93 7.04 5.52 -7.26
N GLU A 94 7.33 4.38 -6.64
CA GLU A 94 7.09 3.06 -7.21
C GLU A 94 5.61 2.66 -7.09
N LEU A 95 5.16 1.75 -7.96
CA LEU A 95 3.80 1.20 -7.93
C LEU A 95 3.83 -0.27 -7.52
N GLY A 96 3.00 -0.63 -6.53
CA GLY A 96 2.85 -1.99 -6.05
C GLY A 96 3.96 -2.41 -5.09
N ARG A 97 4.49 -3.61 -5.30
CA ARG A 97 5.39 -4.30 -4.36
C ARG A 97 6.70 -3.53 -4.16
N SER A 98 7.10 -3.36 -2.90
CA SER A 98 8.33 -2.69 -2.49
C SER A 98 9.00 -3.40 -1.31
N GLY A 99 10.22 -2.99 -0.97
CA GLY A 99 10.98 -3.54 0.16
C GLY A 99 12.17 -2.67 0.52
N HIS A 100 12.97 -3.09 1.51
CA HIS A 100 14.16 -2.32 1.88
C HIS A 100 15.14 -2.18 0.68
N PRO A 101 15.57 -0.97 0.29
CA PRO A 101 16.44 -0.75 -0.89
C PRO A 101 17.90 -1.24 -0.73
N GLY A 102 18.22 -2.00 0.32
CA GLY A 102 19.57 -2.47 0.63
C GLY A 102 20.45 -1.51 1.44
N GLU A 103 21.76 -1.73 1.38
CA GLU A 103 22.77 -1.03 2.18
C GLU A 103 22.83 0.48 1.87
N GLY A 104 23.11 1.29 2.89
CA GLY A 104 23.16 2.76 2.76
C GLY A 104 21.80 3.45 2.90
N TRP A 105 20.70 2.70 2.92
CA TRP A 105 19.36 3.21 3.20
C TRP A 105 18.98 2.97 4.65
N ARG A 106 18.14 3.86 5.21
CA ARG A 106 17.44 3.62 6.48
C ARG A 106 15.96 3.93 6.33
N ARG A 107 15.12 3.27 7.14
CA ARG A 107 13.70 3.63 7.27
C ARG A 107 13.59 5.11 7.67
N LEU A 108 12.81 5.87 6.89
CA LEU A 108 12.40 7.24 7.20
C LEU A 108 10.93 7.19 7.64
N ARG A 109 10.62 7.78 8.79
CA ARG A 109 9.23 7.87 9.27
C ARG A 109 8.54 9.07 8.65
N TRP A 110 7.26 8.97 8.33
CA TRP A 110 6.46 10.10 7.89
C TRP A 110 6.42 11.20 8.94
N ALA A 111 6.24 10.82 10.21
CA ALA A 111 6.28 11.74 11.34
C ALA A 111 7.66 12.39 11.53
N GLU A 112 8.75 11.75 11.10
CA GLU A 112 10.08 12.34 11.13
C GLU A 112 10.21 13.41 10.04
N LEU A 113 9.83 13.07 8.80
CA LEU A 113 9.93 13.99 7.67
C LEU A 113 9.01 15.20 7.81
N ALA A 114 7.74 14.96 8.18
CA ALA A 114 6.75 16.00 8.40
C ALA A 114 7.21 17.02 9.46
N ARG A 115 7.83 16.52 10.55
CA ARG A 115 8.41 17.38 11.59
C ARG A 115 9.57 18.23 11.07
N GLY A 116 10.40 17.67 10.18
CA GLY A 116 11.50 18.39 9.54
C GLY A 116 11.03 19.59 8.71
N PHE A 117 9.88 19.46 8.05
CA PHE A 117 9.27 20.54 7.25
C PHE A 117 8.24 21.40 7.99
N GLY A 118 7.84 21.01 9.20
CA GLY A 118 6.80 21.72 9.96
C GLY A 118 5.41 21.56 9.37
N GLU A 119 5.13 20.44 8.70
CA GLU A 119 3.84 20.12 8.09
C GLU A 119 3.15 18.93 8.79
N PRO A 120 1.83 18.70 8.62
CA PRO A 120 1.18 17.51 9.15
C PRO A 120 1.60 16.26 8.37
N VAL A 121 1.58 15.10 9.05
CA VAL A 121 1.84 13.79 8.42
C VAL A 121 0.85 13.49 7.30
N VAL A 122 -0.44 13.65 7.60
CA VAL A 122 -1.55 13.61 6.66
C VAL A 122 -2.36 14.90 6.87
N PRO A 123 -2.59 15.72 5.82
CA PRO A 123 -3.44 16.90 5.94
C PRO A 123 -4.86 16.55 6.37
N GLU A 124 -5.52 17.47 7.08
CA GLU A 124 -6.91 17.27 7.52
C GLU A 124 -7.84 17.08 6.31
N GLY A 125 -8.69 16.05 6.38
CA GLY A 125 -9.63 15.70 5.31
C GLY A 125 -9.02 14.81 4.20
N GLU A 126 -7.73 14.50 4.26
CA GLU A 126 -7.05 13.68 3.25
C GLU A 126 -6.80 12.24 3.73
N ALA A 127 -6.71 11.31 2.78
CA ALA A 127 -6.13 9.98 3.01
C ALA A 127 -4.60 10.01 2.80
N PRO A 128 -3.84 9.01 3.30
CA PRO A 128 -2.41 8.93 3.05
C PRO A 128 -2.13 8.67 1.56
N GLY A 129 -1.59 9.66 0.85
CA GLY A 129 -1.35 9.59 -0.60
C GLY A 129 -0.59 10.81 -1.10
N ASN A 130 -0.63 11.06 -2.41
CA ASN A 130 0.19 12.08 -3.09
C ASN A 130 0.03 13.53 -2.59
N ARG A 131 -1.05 13.84 -1.88
CA ARG A 131 -1.29 15.15 -1.25
C ARG A 131 -0.58 15.33 0.09
N CYS A 132 0.07 14.28 0.62
CA CYS A 132 0.85 14.31 1.85
C CYS A 132 2.30 14.72 1.58
N LEU A 133 2.97 15.25 2.61
CA LEU A 133 4.41 15.57 2.61
C LEU A 133 4.84 16.48 1.44
N ARG A 134 3.97 17.41 1.01
CA ARG A 134 4.20 18.24 -0.21
C ARG A 134 5.45 19.10 -0.14
N GLN A 135 5.92 19.45 1.07
CA GLN A 135 7.18 20.18 1.20
C GLN A 135 8.41 19.32 0.90
N ALA A 136 8.29 17.99 0.95
CA ALA A 136 9.34 17.06 0.56
C ALA A 136 9.44 16.83 -0.95
N HIS A 137 8.40 17.19 -1.72
CA HIS A 137 8.35 17.07 -3.18
C HIS A 137 7.64 18.28 -3.84
N PRO A 138 8.11 19.53 -3.61
CA PRO A 138 7.36 20.74 -3.97
C PRO A 138 7.15 20.93 -5.48
N THR A 139 7.95 20.26 -6.31
CA THR A 139 7.83 20.25 -7.78
C THR A 139 7.16 18.99 -8.31
N GLY A 140 6.53 18.19 -7.44
CA GLY A 140 6.00 16.87 -7.78
C GLY A 140 7.08 15.80 -7.95
N SER A 141 8.31 16.03 -7.47
CA SER A 141 9.38 15.03 -7.46
C SER A 141 10.11 15.01 -6.13
N TRP A 142 10.36 13.81 -5.63
CA TRP A 142 11.12 13.59 -4.41
C TRP A 142 12.62 13.84 -4.63
N SER A 143 13.32 14.21 -3.55
CA SER A 143 14.78 14.12 -3.52
C SER A 143 15.23 12.71 -3.89
N ALA A 144 16.27 12.57 -4.70
CA ALA A 144 16.87 11.27 -5.06
C ALA A 144 17.51 10.54 -3.86
N ALA A 145 17.66 11.23 -2.72
CA ALA A 145 18.06 10.62 -1.45
C ALA A 145 16.87 10.04 -0.66
N ILE A 146 15.64 10.17 -1.16
CA ILE A 146 14.45 9.55 -0.59
C ILE A 146 13.93 8.51 -1.57
N GLU A 147 13.72 7.31 -1.07
CA GLU A 147 12.87 6.30 -1.69
C GLU A 147 11.47 6.50 -1.10
N PRO A 148 10.54 7.14 -1.81
CA PRO A 148 9.23 7.46 -1.27
C PRO A 148 8.35 6.21 -1.08
N PRO A 149 7.21 6.33 -0.40
CA PRO A 149 6.32 5.20 -0.20
C PRO A 149 5.73 4.73 -1.53
N ALA A 150 5.75 3.43 -1.79
CA ALA A 150 5.10 2.86 -2.97
C ALA A 150 3.57 3.01 -2.92
N GLU A 151 2.96 3.21 -4.09
CA GLU A 151 1.50 3.26 -4.27
C GLU A 151 0.89 1.86 -4.28
N GLY A 152 -0.31 1.70 -3.72
CA GLY A 152 -1.10 0.50 -3.97
C GLY A 152 -0.65 -0.77 -3.26
N CYS A 153 0.46 -0.75 -2.50
CA CYS A 153 0.86 -1.88 -1.66
C CYS A 153 1.80 -1.52 -0.51
N LEU A 154 1.68 -2.26 0.59
CA LEU A 154 2.68 -2.26 1.65
C LEU A 154 4.03 -2.77 1.16
N ASP A 155 5.11 -2.31 1.79
CA ASP A 155 6.40 -2.99 1.67
C ASP A 155 6.31 -4.41 2.27
N ARG A 156 7.15 -5.30 1.76
CA ARG A 156 7.19 -6.71 2.17
C ARG A 156 7.29 -6.87 3.68
N GLU A 157 8.17 -6.11 4.34
CA GLU A 157 8.41 -6.19 5.77
C GLU A 157 7.17 -5.80 6.58
N SER A 158 6.51 -4.69 6.20
CA SER A 158 5.26 -4.27 6.82
C SER A 158 4.11 -5.26 6.55
N TRP A 159 4.02 -5.84 5.35
CA TRP A 159 3.03 -6.88 5.02
C TRP A 159 3.15 -8.09 5.97
N HIS A 160 4.34 -8.67 6.09
CA HIS A 160 4.58 -9.82 6.97
C HIS A 160 4.27 -9.49 8.43
N ARG A 161 4.63 -8.28 8.86
CA ARG A 161 4.40 -7.83 10.23
C ARG A 161 2.92 -7.61 10.53
N LEU A 162 2.16 -7.07 9.57
CA LEU A 162 0.71 -6.96 9.66
C LEU A 162 0.05 -8.34 9.75
N MET A 163 0.43 -9.30 8.89
CA MET A 163 -0.12 -10.67 8.94
C MET A 163 0.12 -11.32 10.32
N ALA A 164 1.31 -11.13 10.90
CA ALA A 164 1.61 -11.63 12.23
C ALA A 164 0.78 -10.96 13.34
N LEU A 165 0.44 -9.67 13.22
CA LEU A 165 -0.47 -8.98 14.13
C LEU A 165 -1.90 -9.50 13.98
N LEU A 166 -2.40 -9.60 12.74
CA LEU A 166 -3.74 -10.13 12.46
C LEU A 166 -3.88 -11.54 13.04
N ALA A 167 -2.87 -12.40 12.88
CA ALA A 167 -2.91 -13.76 13.42
C ALA A 167 -2.98 -13.77 14.96
N ARG A 168 -2.25 -12.89 15.65
CA ARG A 168 -2.34 -12.79 17.12
C ARG A 168 -3.70 -12.32 17.63
N HIS A 169 -4.45 -11.59 16.81
CA HIS A 169 -5.72 -10.98 17.18
C HIS A 169 -6.94 -11.65 16.54
N SER A 170 -6.74 -12.74 15.79
CA SER A 170 -7.83 -13.54 15.23
C SER A 170 -8.14 -14.75 16.11
N PRO A 171 -9.42 -15.15 16.27
CA PRO A 171 -9.80 -16.27 17.13
C PRO A 171 -9.09 -17.58 16.81
N ASP A 172 -8.91 -17.88 15.52
CA ASP A 172 -8.27 -19.11 15.02
C ASP A 172 -6.77 -18.92 14.75
N GLY A 173 -6.20 -17.79 15.18
CA GLY A 173 -4.76 -17.56 15.10
C GLY A 173 -4.23 -17.59 13.67
N ALA A 174 -3.19 -18.39 13.46
CA ALA A 174 -2.54 -18.60 12.17
C ALA A 174 -3.44 -19.28 11.11
N ASP A 175 -4.40 -20.10 11.56
CA ASP A 175 -5.27 -20.89 10.70
C ASP A 175 -6.58 -20.16 10.35
N THR A 176 -6.71 -18.88 10.77
CA THR A 176 -7.86 -18.04 10.44
C THR A 176 -8.10 -18.05 8.94
N VAL A 177 -9.31 -18.44 8.53
CA VAL A 177 -9.71 -18.41 7.12
C VAL A 177 -9.88 -16.96 6.70
N CYS A 178 -9.26 -16.59 5.60
CA CYS A 178 -9.28 -15.24 5.05
C CYS A 178 -9.70 -15.27 3.59
N LEU A 179 -10.26 -14.15 3.13
CA LEU A 179 -10.55 -13.91 1.74
C LEU A 179 -9.74 -12.71 1.27
N ALA A 180 -9.15 -12.83 0.09
CA ALA A 180 -8.34 -11.82 -0.57
C ALA A 180 -9.01 -11.42 -1.88
N TYR A 181 -9.35 -10.15 -2.01
CA TYR A 181 -9.92 -9.57 -3.23
C TYR A 181 -8.86 -8.75 -3.96
N TYR A 182 -8.79 -8.95 -5.27
CA TYR A 182 -8.01 -8.13 -6.18
C TYR A 182 -8.98 -7.33 -7.07
N CYS A 183 -8.84 -6.01 -7.07
CA CYS A 183 -9.68 -5.14 -7.88
C CYS A 183 -9.33 -5.25 -9.38
N PRO A 184 -10.25 -4.84 -10.28
CA PRO A 184 -10.04 -4.87 -11.72
C PRO A 184 -8.79 -4.13 -12.21
N LEU A 185 -8.34 -3.08 -11.49
CA LEU A 185 -7.10 -2.38 -11.83
C LEU A 185 -5.85 -3.27 -11.69
N VAL A 186 -5.87 -4.25 -10.78
CA VAL A 186 -4.76 -5.20 -10.61
C VAL A 186 -4.87 -6.36 -11.59
N THR A 187 -6.08 -6.87 -11.79
CA THR A 187 -6.30 -8.11 -12.56
C THR A 187 -6.45 -7.89 -14.06
N ALA A 188 -6.73 -6.67 -14.49
CA ALA A 188 -7.19 -6.34 -15.84
C ALA A 188 -8.47 -7.13 -16.27
N ASP A 189 -9.22 -7.66 -15.30
CA ASP A 189 -10.50 -8.33 -15.50
C ASP A 189 -11.63 -7.48 -14.87
N TRP A 190 -12.48 -6.93 -15.73
CA TRP A 190 -13.57 -6.04 -15.37
C TRP A 190 -14.93 -6.75 -15.29
N ASP A 191 -14.98 -8.00 -15.73
CA ASP A 191 -16.21 -8.78 -15.82
C ASP A 191 -16.40 -9.68 -14.58
N ASP A 192 -15.32 -10.13 -13.95
CA ASP A 192 -15.36 -10.99 -12.76
C ASP A 192 -14.50 -10.49 -11.59
N ASN A 193 -15.11 -10.49 -10.39
CA ASN A 193 -14.42 -10.14 -9.16
C ASN A 193 -13.48 -11.27 -8.74
N THR A 194 -12.18 -10.98 -8.72
CA THR A 194 -11.18 -11.97 -8.30
C THR A 194 -11.08 -12.06 -6.79
N VAL A 195 -11.63 -13.14 -6.24
CA VAL A 195 -11.57 -13.45 -4.81
C VAL A 195 -10.91 -14.81 -4.59
N LEU A 196 -9.89 -14.83 -3.74
CA LEU A 196 -9.20 -16.03 -3.27
C LEU A 196 -9.53 -16.29 -1.80
N SER A 197 -9.57 -17.55 -1.39
CA SER A 197 -9.75 -17.98 -0.01
C SER A 197 -8.59 -18.87 0.43
N GLY A 198 -8.07 -18.64 1.63
CA GLY A 198 -6.90 -19.33 2.17
C GLY A 198 -6.76 -19.09 3.67
N ARG A 199 -5.65 -19.55 4.26
CA ARG A 199 -5.36 -19.28 5.68
C ARG A 199 -4.51 -18.03 5.83
N LEU A 200 -4.69 -17.33 6.94
CA LEU A 200 -4.00 -16.08 7.22
C LEU A 200 -2.47 -16.19 7.12
N MET A 201 -1.86 -17.26 7.64
CA MET A 201 -0.41 -17.40 7.58
C MET A 201 0.12 -17.89 6.23
N ASP A 202 -0.76 -18.18 5.27
CA ASP A 202 -0.40 -18.38 3.87
C ASP A 202 -0.48 -17.05 3.08
N ALA A 203 -0.96 -15.95 3.69
CA ALA A 203 -1.06 -14.62 3.05
C ALA A 203 0.28 -13.97 2.66
N PRO A 204 1.44 -14.28 3.28
CA PRO A 204 2.73 -13.87 2.73
C PRO A 204 2.94 -14.29 1.27
N GLU A 205 2.38 -15.43 0.84
CA GLU A 205 2.51 -15.92 -0.54
C GLU A 205 1.70 -15.05 -1.52
N LEU A 206 0.60 -14.41 -1.08
CA LEU A 206 -0.14 -13.44 -1.90
C LEU A 206 0.71 -12.24 -2.32
N TYR A 207 1.69 -11.86 -1.50
CA TYR A 207 2.61 -10.78 -1.81
C TYR A 207 3.48 -11.09 -3.03
N ASP A 208 3.75 -12.37 -3.31
CA ASP A 208 4.57 -12.82 -4.43
C ASP A 208 3.75 -13.56 -5.50
N HIS A 209 2.43 -13.38 -5.51
CA HIS A 209 1.54 -14.02 -6.47
C HIS A 209 2.03 -13.73 -7.91
N PRO A 210 2.32 -14.76 -8.73
CA PRO A 210 2.97 -14.57 -10.03
C PRO A 210 2.10 -13.82 -11.04
N GLU A 211 0.78 -13.98 -10.95
CA GLU A 211 -0.19 -13.31 -11.84
C GLU A 211 -0.66 -11.93 -11.36
N MET A 212 -0.29 -11.50 -10.15
CA MET A 212 -0.73 -10.20 -9.60
C MET A 212 0.46 -9.25 -9.49
N SER A 213 0.29 -7.99 -9.89
CA SER A 213 1.34 -6.98 -9.80
C SER A 213 1.45 -6.32 -8.41
N SER A 214 0.48 -6.58 -7.52
CA SER A 214 0.39 -5.98 -6.19
C SER A 214 -0.13 -6.96 -5.14
N CYS A 215 -0.29 -6.50 -3.90
CA CYS A 215 -1.04 -7.19 -2.86
C CYS A 215 -2.57 -7.03 -3.07
N PRO A 216 -3.40 -7.82 -2.36
CA PRO A 216 -4.84 -7.70 -2.44
C PRO A 216 -5.35 -6.31 -2.07
N SER A 217 -6.30 -5.78 -2.85
CA SER A 217 -7.00 -4.51 -2.57
C SER A 217 -7.83 -4.59 -1.29
N ASN A 218 -8.39 -5.77 -1.00
CA ASN A 218 -8.97 -6.07 0.30
C ASN A 218 -8.53 -7.45 0.80
N LEU A 219 -8.31 -7.59 2.09
CA LEU A 219 -8.11 -8.86 2.78
C LEU A 219 -8.96 -8.84 4.06
N TRP A 220 -9.77 -9.87 4.31
CA TRP A 220 -10.59 -9.93 5.53
C TRP A 220 -10.67 -11.35 6.09
N ALA A 221 -10.83 -11.45 7.41
CA ALA A 221 -11.18 -12.73 8.04
C ALA A 221 -12.59 -13.16 7.63
N ALA A 222 -12.81 -14.47 7.44
CA ALA A 222 -14.11 -15.01 7.02
C ALA A 222 -15.26 -14.66 8.00
N ASP A 223 -14.95 -14.47 9.28
CA ASP A 223 -15.88 -14.00 10.31
C ASP A 223 -16.13 -12.48 10.31
N ARG A 224 -15.43 -11.74 9.43
CA ARG A 224 -15.45 -10.28 9.28
C ARG A 224 -15.03 -9.52 10.53
N SER A 225 -14.25 -10.15 11.41
CA SER A 225 -13.73 -9.51 12.63
C SER A 225 -12.76 -8.36 12.33
N TRP A 226 -12.06 -8.41 11.19
CA TRP A 226 -11.20 -7.35 10.68
C TRP A 226 -11.19 -7.31 9.15
N VAL A 227 -10.82 -6.16 8.60
CA VAL A 227 -10.66 -5.90 7.16
C VAL A 227 -9.41 -5.05 6.95
N VAL A 228 -8.60 -5.43 5.97
CA VAL A 228 -7.49 -4.65 5.42
C VAL A 228 -7.96 -4.11 4.07
N TYR A 229 -7.71 -2.83 3.82
CA TYR A 229 -8.00 -2.13 2.58
C TYR A 229 -6.74 -1.42 2.10
N CYS A 230 -6.32 -1.73 0.89
CA CYS A 230 -5.21 -1.11 0.21
C CYS A 230 -5.73 -0.57 -1.11
N ASP A 231 -5.74 0.75 -1.24
CA ASP A 231 -6.15 1.42 -2.47
C ASP A 231 -4.94 1.60 -3.38
N TRP A 232 -5.17 1.42 -4.68
CA TRP A 232 -4.14 1.53 -5.71
C TRP A 232 -3.42 2.89 -5.73
N ASP A 233 -4.13 3.99 -5.44
CA ASP A 233 -3.62 5.35 -5.54
C ASP A 233 -3.12 5.91 -4.18
N LEU A 234 -3.18 5.11 -3.12
CA LEU A 234 -2.80 5.54 -1.77
C LEU A 234 -1.41 5.03 -1.35
N TRP A 235 -0.81 5.83 -0.48
CA TRP A 235 0.45 5.52 0.21
C TRP A 235 0.18 5.01 1.64
N GLY A 236 -1.00 4.44 1.85
CA GLY A 236 -1.43 3.92 3.12
C GLY A 236 -2.43 2.78 2.95
N THR A 237 -2.35 1.83 3.89
CA THR A 237 -3.27 0.70 4.01
C THR A 237 -4.13 0.89 5.26
N LYS A 238 -5.45 0.88 5.10
CA LYS A 238 -6.38 0.96 6.23
C LYS A 238 -6.60 -0.42 6.81
N VAL A 239 -6.62 -0.51 8.14
CA VAL A 239 -7.02 -1.72 8.86
C VAL A 239 -8.15 -1.36 9.81
N VAL A 240 -9.27 -2.06 9.67
CA VAL A 240 -10.44 -1.99 10.54
C VAL A 240 -10.53 -3.29 11.33
N GLY A 241 -10.81 -3.20 12.62
CA GLY A 241 -10.95 -4.39 13.46
C GLY A 241 -11.11 -4.05 14.94
N PRO A 242 -10.94 -5.04 15.83
CA PRO A 242 -11.12 -4.84 17.28
C PRO A 242 -10.12 -3.81 17.81
N VAL A 243 -10.52 -3.03 18.82
CA VAL A 243 -9.66 -1.99 19.44
C VAL A 243 -8.29 -2.55 19.85
N ALA A 244 -8.25 -3.79 20.37
CA ALA A 244 -7.01 -4.44 20.77
C ALA A 244 -6.03 -4.66 19.60
N LEU A 245 -6.53 -4.97 18.39
CA LEU A 245 -5.71 -5.08 17.19
C LEU A 245 -5.15 -3.70 16.79
N ILE A 246 -6.01 -2.67 16.77
CA ILE A 246 -5.62 -1.32 16.36
C ILE A 246 -4.59 -0.72 17.33
N GLU A 247 -4.77 -0.90 18.64
CA GLU A 247 -3.77 -0.48 19.64
C GLU A 247 -2.44 -1.24 19.48
N ALA A 248 -2.48 -2.53 19.16
CA ALA A 248 -1.27 -3.31 18.90
C ALA A 248 -0.52 -2.82 17.66
N MET A 249 -1.23 -2.42 16.59
CA MET A 249 -0.64 -1.82 15.40
C MET A 249 0.02 -0.47 15.68
N LEU A 250 -0.63 0.38 16.49
CA LEU A 250 -0.10 1.70 16.86
C LEU A 250 1.12 1.62 17.78
N ALA A 251 1.17 0.58 18.63
CA ALA A 251 2.29 0.35 19.53
C ALA A 251 3.48 -0.38 18.85
N ASP A 252 3.28 -0.89 17.64
CA ASP A 252 4.29 -1.69 16.96
C ASP A 252 5.40 -0.79 16.37
N PRO A 253 6.67 -0.93 16.82
CA PRO A 253 7.76 -0.06 16.37
C PRO A 253 8.30 -0.40 14.98
N GLY A 254 7.81 -1.41 14.28
CA GLY A 254 8.12 -1.64 12.86
C GLY A 254 7.08 -1.08 11.91
N LEU A 255 5.90 -0.76 12.40
CA LEU A 255 4.82 -0.16 11.64
C LEU A 255 4.72 1.33 11.95
N GLU A 256 4.34 2.13 10.97
CA GLU A 256 3.96 3.54 11.20
C GLU A 256 2.46 3.67 11.02
N CYS A 257 1.74 3.66 12.12
CA CYS A 257 0.28 3.70 12.11
C CYS A 257 -0.23 5.01 12.71
N LEU A 258 -1.38 5.48 12.23
CA LEU A 258 -2.10 6.59 12.82
C LEU A 258 -3.61 6.42 12.67
N ARG A 259 -4.36 7.07 13.54
CA ARG A 259 -5.82 7.18 13.40
C ARG A 259 -6.14 8.48 12.67
N LEU A 260 -6.97 8.40 11.63
CA LEU A 260 -7.52 9.57 10.95
C LEU A 260 -8.98 9.74 11.37
N PRO A 261 -9.34 10.81 12.09
CA PRO A 261 -10.70 10.98 12.60
C PRO A 261 -11.73 11.36 11.52
N TRP A 262 -11.27 11.78 10.34
CA TRP A 262 -12.10 12.19 9.21
C TRP A 262 -12.29 11.09 8.15
N THR A 263 -11.60 9.96 8.26
CA THR A 263 -11.81 8.82 7.36
C THR A 263 -12.90 7.90 7.90
N SER A 264 -13.62 7.26 6.98
CA SER A 264 -14.84 6.48 7.23
C SER A 264 -14.67 5.39 8.27
#